data_AF-A0A920G818-F1
#
_entry.id   AF-A0A920G818-F1
#
_cell.length_a   1.000
_cell.length_b   1.000
_cell.length_c   1.000
_cell.angle_alpha   90.00
_cell.angle_beta   90.00
_cell.angle_gamma   90.00
#
_symmetry.space_group_name_H-M   'P 1'
#
loop_
_entity.id
_entity.type
_entity.pdbx_description
1 polymer ?
#
loop_
_entity_poly.entity_id
_entity_poly.type
_entity_poly.pdbx_seq_one_letter_code
_entity_poly.pdbx_strand_id
1 'polypeptide(L)'
;MYHTTLKNNYYNQSEYPRVYVGNIEDGKYHDLSISWDVNTKTLKVMFDGIVISTIQKDMVSEIFGVGEVYFGYTAGTGNYWNYQYVKDINVQVH
;
A
#
# COMPACT_ATOMS: atom_id res chain seq x y z
N MET A 1 -14.64 4.28 2.12
CA MET A 1 -13.82 5.50 2.29
C MET A 1 -12.36 5.03 2.26
N TYR A 2 -11.63 5.28 1.18
CA TYR A 2 -10.26 4.75 1.00
C TYR A 2 -9.25 5.89 1.14
N HIS A 3 -8.31 5.74 2.07
CA HIS A 3 -7.29 6.74 2.40
C HIS A 3 -5.91 6.18 2.05
N THR A 4 -5.06 7.00 1.44
CA THR A 4 -3.61 6.80 1.47
C THR A 4 -3.07 7.70 2.56
N THR A 5 -2.59 7.13 3.66
CA THR A 5 -2.01 7.90 4.77
C THR A 5 -0.50 7.74 4.76
N LEU A 6 0.20 8.82 4.47
CA LEU A 6 1.64 8.96 4.73
C LEU A 6 1.81 9.74 6.03
N LYS A 7 2.87 9.45 6.78
CA LYS A 7 3.08 9.93 8.16
C LYS A 7 2.94 11.47 8.24
N ASN A 8 1.99 11.92 9.08
CA ASN A 8 1.71 13.27 9.63
C ASN A 8 0.21 13.66 9.66
N ASN A 9 -0.74 12.74 9.42
CA ASN A 9 -2.18 13.05 9.46
C ASN A 9 -2.61 14.22 8.53
N TYR A 10 -1.78 14.58 7.54
CA TYR A 10 -2.15 15.54 6.51
C TYR A 10 -2.93 14.81 5.41
N TYR A 11 -4.24 15.04 5.40
CA TYR A 11 -5.17 14.50 4.41
C TYR A 11 -5.05 15.28 3.10
N ASN A 12 -4.01 15.04 2.30
CA ASN A 12 -3.98 15.54 0.93
C ASN A 12 -4.78 14.59 0.04
N GLN A 13 -6.11 14.71 0.06
CA GLN A 13 -7.02 13.98 -0.84
C GLN A 13 -6.75 14.26 -2.34
N SER A 14 -5.89 15.24 -2.64
CA SER A 14 -5.65 15.82 -3.96
C SER A 14 -4.33 15.43 -4.64
N GLU A 15 -3.35 14.82 -3.94
CA GLU A 15 -2.00 14.69 -4.51
C GLU A 15 -1.81 13.46 -5.41
N TYR A 16 -2.63 12.42 -5.24
CA TYR A 16 -2.49 11.19 -6.01
C TYR A 16 -3.81 10.80 -6.71
N PRO A 17 -3.79 10.52 -8.02
CA PRO A 17 -4.98 10.18 -8.77
C PRO A 17 -5.61 8.89 -8.21
N ARG A 18 -6.93 8.90 -8.07
CA ARG A 18 -7.69 7.72 -7.65
C ARG A 18 -7.83 6.76 -8.82
N VAL A 19 -7.52 5.49 -8.58
CA VAL A 19 -7.71 4.41 -9.56
C VAL A 19 -8.84 3.50 -9.06
N TYR A 20 -9.91 3.39 -9.85
CA TYR A 20 -11.01 2.48 -9.55
C TYR A 20 -10.62 1.05 -9.90
N VAL A 21 -10.73 0.13 -8.94
CA VAL A 21 -10.34 -1.28 -9.09
C VAL A 21 -11.52 -2.25 -9.01
N GLY A 22 -12.76 -1.74 -8.96
CA GLY A 22 -13.95 -2.59 -8.82
C GLY A 22 -14.29 -2.96 -7.37
N ASN A 23 -15.22 -3.91 -7.22
CA ASN A 23 -15.56 -4.50 -5.92
C ASN A 23 -14.52 -5.57 -5.57
N ILE A 24 -13.89 -5.42 -4.40
CA ILE A 24 -12.90 -6.37 -3.87
C ILE A 24 -13.49 -7.32 -2.82
N GLU A 25 -14.74 -7.12 -2.41
CA GLU A 25 -15.49 -8.05 -1.56
C GLU A 25 -16.16 -9.13 -2.42
N ASP A 26 -15.36 -9.82 -3.25
CA ASP A 26 -15.85 -10.75 -4.27
C ASP A 26 -15.47 -12.23 -3.98
N GLY A 27 -14.79 -12.48 -2.87
CA GLY A 27 -14.37 -13.81 -2.44
C GLY A 27 -13.14 -14.37 -3.18
N LYS A 28 -12.47 -13.56 -4.02
CA LYS A 28 -11.24 -13.95 -4.72
C LYS A 28 -10.00 -13.43 -4.03
N TYR A 29 -8.88 -14.07 -4.36
CA TYR A 29 -7.56 -13.51 -4.07
C TYR A 29 -7.22 -12.47 -5.14
N HIS A 30 -6.63 -11.37 -4.71
CA HIS A 30 -6.15 -10.28 -5.55
C HIS A 30 -4.65 -10.11 -5.36
N ASP A 31 -3.96 -9.78 -6.45
CA ASP A 31 -2.51 -9.61 -6.42
C ASP A 31 -2.16 -8.20 -5.95
N LEU A 32 -1.32 -8.10 -4.93
CA LEU A 32 -0.78 -6.83 -4.42
C LEU A 32 0.74 -6.83 -4.58
N SER A 33 1.27 -5.83 -5.27
CA SER A 33 2.71 -5.60 -5.38
C SER A 33 3.07 -4.21 -4.85
N ILE A 34 4.07 -4.16 -3.96
CA ILE A 34 4.59 -2.93 -3.38
C ILE A 34 6.10 -2.93 -3.64
N SER A 35 6.60 -1.88 -4.29
CA SER A 35 8.01 -1.72 -4.61
C SER A 35 8.48 -0.31 -4.28
N TRP A 36 9.63 -0.17 -3.61
CA TRP A 36 10.27 1.12 -3.42
C TRP A 36 11.65 1.12 -4.09
N ASP A 37 11.90 2.10 -4.95
CA ASP A 37 13.19 2.32 -5.60
C ASP A 37 13.98 3.38 -4.83
N VAL A 38 15.13 2.98 -4.29
CA VAL A 38 16.01 3.83 -3.48
C VAL A 38 16.66 4.98 -4.28
N ASN A 39 16.89 4.79 -5.58
CA ASN A 39 17.55 5.78 -6.43
C ASN A 39 16.59 6.90 -6.79
N THR A 40 15.37 6.54 -7.15
CA THR A 40 14.33 7.50 -7.54
C THR A 40 13.45 7.95 -6.37
N LYS A 41 13.62 7.32 -5.19
CA LYS A 41 12.79 7.53 -3.99
C LYS A 41 11.30 7.33 -4.28
N THR A 42 10.99 6.35 -5.13
CA THR A 42 9.63 6.14 -5.64
C THR A 42 9.05 4.84 -5.07
N LEU A 43 7.99 4.97 -4.27
CA LEU A 43 7.12 3.88 -3.86
C LEU A 43 6.01 3.71 -4.90
N LYS A 44 5.87 2.50 -5.43
CA LYS A 44 4.82 2.12 -6.37
C LYS A 44 3.98 0.99 -5.78
N VAL A 45 2.66 1.13 -5.86
CA VAL A 45 1.68 0.13 -5.40
C VAL A 45 0.84 -0.30 -6.59
N MET A 46 0.74 -1.61 -6.81
CA MET A 46 -0.05 -2.22 -7.87
C MET A 46 -1.06 -3.20 -7.30
N PHE A 47 -2.27 -3.17 -7.82
CA PHE A 47 -3.37 -4.07 -7.50
C PHE A 47 -3.87 -4.72 -8.77
N ASP A 48 -3.88 -6.05 -8.84
CA ASP A 48 -4.21 -6.84 -10.04
C ASP A 48 -3.47 -6.35 -11.30
N GLY A 49 -2.19 -6.00 -11.14
CA GLY A 49 -1.34 -5.49 -12.23
C GLY A 49 -1.58 -4.02 -12.60
N ILE A 50 -2.55 -3.33 -12.00
CA ILE A 50 -2.84 -1.91 -12.24
C ILE A 50 -2.09 -1.07 -11.21
N VAL A 51 -1.34 -0.04 -11.66
CA VAL A 51 -0.71 0.93 -10.75
C VAL A 51 -1.82 1.76 -10.08
N ILE A 52 -1.98 1.60 -8.77
CA ILE A 52 -2.98 2.34 -7.98
C ILE A 52 -2.39 3.51 -7.20
N SER A 53 -1.06 3.53 -7.03
CA SER A 53 -0.36 4.65 -6.40
C SER A 53 1.10 4.72 -6.84
N THR A 54 1.62 5.94 -6.98
CA THR A 54 3.04 6.25 -7.19
C THR A 54 3.38 7.45 -6.32
N ILE A 55 4.24 7.26 -5.33
CA ILE A 55 4.59 8.23 -4.31
C ILE A 55 6.09 8.46 -4.37
N GLN A 56 6.51 9.72 -4.57
CA GLN A 56 7.92 10.09 -4.56
C GLN A 56 8.31 10.66 -3.19
N LYS A 57 8.82 9.80 -2.30
CA LYS A 57 9.24 10.11 -0.94
C LYS A 57 10.42 9.26 -0.50
N ASP A 58 11.34 9.87 0.21
CA ASP A 58 12.42 9.14 0.87
C ASP A 58 11.88 8.44 2.13
N MET A 59 11.64 7.13 2.01
CA MET A 59 11.03 6.34 3.08
C MET A 59 11.88 6.37 4.35
N VAL A 60 13.20 6.50 4.24
CA VAL A 60 14.11 6.53 5.39
C VAL A 60 14.00 7.87 6.11
N SER A 61 14.26 8.99 5.44
CA SER A 61 14.36 10.30 6.10
C SER A 61 13.02 11.01 6.32
N GLU A 62 12.04 10.83 5.43
CA GLU A 62 10.76 11.56 5.49
C GLU A 62 9.65 10.77 6.19
N ILE A 63 9.68 9.42 6.12
CA ILE A 63 8.61 8.57 6.63
C ILE A 63 9.03 7.87 7.93
N PHE A 64 10.00 6.96 7.89
CA PHE A 64 10.31 6.13 9.05
C PHE A 64 11.24 6.79 10.06
N GLY A 65 12.18 7.63 9.61
CA GLY A 65 13.23 8.22 10.43
C GLY A 65 14.33 7.22 10.85
N VAL A 66 14.25 5.98 10.36
CA VAL A 66 15.17 4.86 10.64
C VAL A 66 15.34 4.03 9.38
N GLY A 67 16.50 3.37 9.24
CA GLY A 67 16.83 2.54 8.07
C GLY A 67 16.34 1.10 8.15
N GLU A 68 15.94 0.64 9.34
CA GLU A 68 15.45 -0.72 9.58
C GLU A 68 14.03 -0.66 10.12
N VAL A 69 13.13 -1.41 9.49
CA VAL A 69 11.69 -1.42 9.82
C VAL A 69 11.13 -2.82 9.72
N TYR A 70 10.06 -3.07 10.46
CA TYR A 70 9.20 -4.21 10.24
C TYR A 70 8.08 -3.85 9.26
N PHE A 71 7.71 -4.78 8.41
CA PHE A 71 6.53 -4.66 7.55
C PHE A 71 5.65 -5.88 7.71
N GLY A 72 4.37 -5.74 7.35
CA GLY A 72 3.41 -6.81 7.41
C GLY A 72 2.02 -6.33 7.05
N TYR A 73 1.07 -7.24 7.17
CA TYR A 73 -0.34 -7.00 6.91
C TYR A 73 -1.08 -6.95 8.24
N THR A 74 -2.04 -6.04 8.33
CA THR A 74 -3.02 -6.00 9.42
C THR A 74 -4.40 -5.89 8.81
N ALA A 75 -5.39 -6.44 9.49
CA ALA A 75 -6.75 -6.47 9.00
C ALA A 75 -7.69 -6.46 10.21
N GLY A 76 -8.87 -5.87 10.03
CA GLY A 76 -9.86 -5.74 11.10
C GLY A 76 -11.27 -5.65 10.53
N THR A 77 -12.23 -6.18 11.26
CA THR A 77 -13.66 -6.11 10.92
C THR A 77 -14.37 -5.14 11.86
N GLY A 78 -15.47 -4.56 11.39
CA GLY A 78 -16.39 -3.76 12.21
C GLY A 78 -17.62 -4.57 12.60
N ASN A 79 -18.81 -3.96 12.47
CA ASN A 79 -20.10 -4.62 12.72
C ASN A 79 -20.45 -5.74 11.71
N TYR A 80 -19.70 -5.86 10.62
CA TYR A 80 -19.86 -6.88 9.59
C TYR A 80 -18.59 -7.72 9.46
N TRP A 81 -18.72 -8.91 8.89
CA TRP A 81 -17.65 -9.88 8.78
C TRP A 81 -17.29 -10.12 7.32
N ASN A 82 -15.99 -10.13 7.02
CA ASN A 82 -15.47 -10.60 5.75
C ASN A 82 -14.20 -11.43 5.97
N TYR A 83 -13.85 -12.26 4.99
CA TYR A 83 -12.62 -13.03 5.01
C TYR A 83 -11.42 -12.15 4.68
N GLN A 84 -10.36 -12.24 5.50
CA GLN A 84 -9.15 -11.45 5.38
C GLN A 84 -7.95 -12.40 5.38
N TYR A 85 -7.51 -12.78 4.17
CA TYR A 85 -6.46 -13.78 3.98
C TYR A 85 -5.28 -13.20 3.23
N VAL A 86 -4.09 -13.68 3.59
CA VAL A 86 -2.84 -13.41 2.88
C VAL A 86 -2.22 -14.76 2.53
N LYS A 87 -1.76 -14.90 1.29
CA LYS A 87 -1.05 -16.09 0.81
C LYS A 87 0.05 -15.68 -0.18
N ASP A 88 0.91 -16.64 -0.52
CA ASP A 88 1.89 -16.50 -1.60
C ASP A 88 2.80 -15.26 -1.48
N ILE A 89 3.27 -14.99 -0.25
CA ILE A 89 4.10 -13.82 0.06
C ILE A 89 5.51 -14.00 -0.52
N ASN A 90 5.95 -13.06 -1.35
CA ASN A 90 7.32 -12.97 -1.83
C ASN A 90 7.93 -11.62 -1.44
N VAL A 91 9.17 -11.66 -0.93
CA VAL A 91 9.89 -10.48 -0.45
C VAL A 91 11.28 -10.52 -1.05
N GLN A 92 11.70 -9.41 -1.66
CA GLN A 92 13.03 -9.26 -2.26
C GLN A 92 13.58 -7.89 -1.89
N VAL A 93 14.87 -7.86 -1.54
CA VAL A 93 15.63 -6.63 -1.30
C VAL A 93 16.77 -6.65 -2.30
N HIS A 94 16.89 -5.59 -3.09
CA HIS A 94 17.90 -5.42 -4.12
C HIS A 94 18.85 -4.29 -3.77
#